data_AF-C5D544-F1
#
_entry.id   AF-C5D544-F1
#
_cell.length_a   1.000
_cell.length_b   1.000
_cell.length_c   1.000
_cell.angle_alpha   90.00
_cell.angle_beta   90.00
_cell.angle_gamma   90.00
#
_symmetry.space_group_name_H-M   'P 1'
#
loop_
_entity.id
_entity.type
_entity.pdbx_description
1 polymer ?
#
loop_
_entity_poly.entity_id
_entity_poly.type
_entity_poly.pdbx_seq_one_letter_code
_entity_poly.pdbx_strand_id
1 'polypeptide(L)' 'MELLRVSDAAKLLRLSVNKTYSLIRQGVIPHTRIGGSIRIVKEELETFLKKGGEQQ' A
#
# COMPACT_ATOMS: atom_id res chain seq x y z
N MET A 1 -12.21 -8.28 -2.81
CA MET A 1 -11.90 -6.91 -2.37
C MET A 1 -11.68 -6.83 -0.86
N GLU A 2 -10.47 -7.15 -0.42
CA GLU A 2 -10.05 -6.99 0.98
C GLU A 2 -9.39 -5.61 1.16
N LEU A 3 -9.84 -4.85 2.17
CA LEU A 3 -9.34 -3.50 2.48
C LEU A 3 -8.42 -3.52 3.69
N LEU A 4 -7.14 -3.26 3.45
CA LEU A 4 -6.10 -3.20 4.46
C LEU A 4 -5.94 -1.81 5.03
N ARG A 5 -5.56 -1.73 6.31
CA ARG A 5 -5.04 -0.49 6.89
C ARG A 5 -3.59 -0.30 6.46
N VAL A 6 -3.10 0.93 6.60
CA VAL A 6 -1.70 1.27 6.32
C VAL A 6 -0.72 0.37 7.09
N SER A 7 -1.02 0.05 8.36
CA SER A 7 -0.17 -0.83 9.18
C SER A 7 -0.14 -2.28 8.68
N ASP A 8 -1.22 -2.79 8.08
CA ASP A 8 -1.27 -4.14 7.53
C ASP A 8 -0.49 -4.21 6.21
N ALA A 9 -0.67 -3.20 5.34
CA ALA A 9 0.12 -3.07 4.13
C ALA A 9 1.62 -2.91 4.43
N ALA A 10 1.98 -2.15 5.47
CA ALA A 10 3.36 -1.99 5.91
C ALA A 10 4.02 -3.34 6.26
N LYS A 11 3.29 -4.23 6.96
CA LYS A 11 3.76 -5.58 7.28
C LYS A 11 3.98 -6.42 6.02
N LEU A 12 3.04 -6.37 5.07
CA LEU A 12 3.14 -7.09 3.79
C LEU A 12 4.33 -6.60 2.95
N LEU A 13 4.52 -5.28 2.89
CA LEU A 13 5.64 -4.65 2.18
C LEU A 13 6.97 -4.77 2.92
N ARG A 14 6.98 -5.30 4.16
CA ARG A 14 8.13 -5.28 5.09
C ARG A 14 8.76 -3.89 5.23
N LEU A 15 7.92 -2.85 5.25
CA LEU A 15 8.31 -1.46 5.46
C LEU A 15 7.83 -0.96 6.82
N SER A 16 8.49 0.07 7.34
CA SER A 16 7.96 0.78 8.50
C SER A 16 6.66 1.50 8.14
N VAL A 17 5.73 1.59 9.10
CA VAL A 17 4.45 2.31 8.91
C VAL A 17 4.69 3.74 8.45
N ASN A 18 5.69 4.42 9.02
CA ASN A 18 6.03 5.80 8.65
C ASN A 18 6.50 5.91 7.18
N LYS A 19 7.33 4.97 6.73
CA LYS A 19 7.77 4.89 5.32
C LYS A 19 6.61 4.59 4.38
N THR A 20 5.69 3.73 4.81
CA THR A 20 4.46 3.43 4.07
C THR A 20 3.59 4.68 3.92
N TYR A 21 3.41 5.47 4.97
CA TYR A 21 2.72 6.77 4.89
C TYR A 21 3.42 7.75 3.94
N SER A 22 4.75 7.83 3.96
CA SER A 22 5.49 8.67 3.01
C SER A 22 5.26 8.25 1.56
N LEU A 23 5.30 6.94 1.28
CA LEU A 23 5.06 6.40 -0.06
C LEU A 23 3.62 6.63 -0.53
N ILE A 24 2.64 6.53 0.37
CA ILE A 24 1.25 6.87 0.09
C ILE A 24 1.12 8.36 -0.24
N ARG A 25 1.78 9.24 0.53
CA ARG A 25 1.80 10.70 0.28
C ARG A 25 2.49 11.05 -1.04
N GLN A 26 3.51 10.28 -1.44
CA GLN A 26 4.20 10.41 -2.71
C GLN A 26 3.40 9.82 -3.89
N GLY A 27 2.27 9.14 -3.64
CA GLY A 27 1.46 8.50 -4.68
C GLY A 27 2.04 7.20 -5.24
N VAL A 28 3.04 6.62 -4.57
CA VAL A 28 3.71 5.37 -5.01
C VAL A 28 2.85 4.15 -4.69
N ILE A 29 2.29 4.08 -3.49
CA ILE A 29 1.45 2.95 -3.06
C ILE A 29 -0.02 3.25 -3.43
N PRO A 30 -0.70 2.33 -4.13
CA PRO A 30 -2.12 2.48 -4.44
C PRO A 30 -2.93 2.51 -3.15
N HIS A 31 -3.72 3.56 -2.99
CA HIS A 31 -4.57 3.77 -1.82
C HIS A 31 -5.91 4.37 -2.22
N THR A 32 -6.93 4.08 -1.42
CA THR A 32 -8.28 4.62 -1.58
C THR A 32 -8.73 5.26 -0.27
N ARG A 33 -9.48 6.37 -0.36
CA ARG A 33 -10.03 7.04 0.82
C ARG A 33 -11.48 6.63 1.00
N ILE A 34 -11.79 6.04 2.15
CA ILE A 34 -13.16 5.64 2.52
C ILE A 34 -13.49 6.34 3.83
N GLY A 35 -14.46 7.25 3.80
CA GLY A 35 -14.90 8.00 4.98
C GLY A 35 -13.77 8.78 5.67
N GLY A 36 -12.85 9.38 4.88
CA GLY A 36 -11.70 10.13 5.41
C GLY A 36 -10.52 9.26 5.90
N SER A 37 -10.67 7.94 5.93
CA SER A 37 -9.59 7.01 6.29
C SER A 37 -8.88 6.47 5.05
N ILE A 38 -7.56 6.34 5.14
CA ILE A 38 -6.74 5.70 4.10
C ILE A 38 -6.89 4.18 4.20
N ARG A 39 -7.29 3.56 3.11
CA ARG A 39 -7.41 2.11 2.94
C ARG A 39 -6.62 1.67 1.72
N ILE A 40 -6.07 0.47 1.78
CA ILE A 40 -5.27 -0.09 0.70
C ILE A 40 -5.99 -1.35 0.24
N VAL A 41 -6.35 -1.40 -1.04
CA VAL A 41 -6.95 -2.61 -1.60
C VAL A 41 -5.85 -3.65 -1.72
N LYS A 42 -6.01 -4.79 -1.07
CA LYS A 42 -4.99 -5.85 -1.05
C LYS A 42 -4.59 -6.29 -2.46
N GLU A 43 -5.58 -6.49 -3.33
CA GLU A 43 -5.38 -6.95 -4.71
C GLU A 43 -4.51 -5.96 -5.51
N GLU A 44 -4.68 -4.65 -5.29
CA GLU A 44 -3.86 -3.62 -5.92
C GLU A 44 -2.45 -3.57 -5.33
N LEU A 45 -2.32 -3.77 -4.02
CA LEU A 45 -1.03 -3.86 -3.35
C LEU A 45 -0.22 -5.08 -3.82
N GLU A 46 -0.87 -6.23 -3.97
CA GLU A 46 -0.25 -7.45 -4.50
C GLU A 46 0.14 -7.27 -5.98
N THR A 47 -0.71 -6.61 -6.76
CA THR A 47 -0.39 -6.26 -8.16
C THR A 47 0.79 -5.29 -8.23
N PHE A 48 0.85 -4.31 -7.34
CA PHE A 48 1.96 -3.38 -7.22
C PHE A 48 3.26 -4.12 -6.85
N LEU A 49 3.20 -5.08 -5.91
CA LEU A 49 4.34 -5.92 -5.55
C LEU A 49 4.84 -6.76 -6.73
N LYS A 50 3.93 -7.36 -7.50
CA LYS A 50 4.29 -8.10 -8.71
C LYS A 50 4.97 -7.21 -9.75
N LYS A 51 4.45 -6.00 -9.97
CA LYS A 51 5.03 -5.02 -10.92
C LYS A 51 6.35 -4.41 -10.44
N GLY A 52 6.49 -4.16 -9.14
CA GLY A 52 7.71 -3.63 -8.52
C GLY A 52 8.85 -4.65 -8.41
N GLY A 53 8.54 -5.94 -8.58
CA GLY A 53 9.52 -7.03 -8.67
C GLY A 53 10.15 -7.21 -10.07
N GLU A 54 9.68 -6.47 -11.08
CA GLU A 54 10.25 -6.46 -12.44
C GLU A 54 11.29 -5.33 -12.63
N GLN A 55 12.01 -4.97 -11.58
CA GLN A 55 13.26 -4.22 -11.77
C GLN A 55 14.33 -5.22 -12.25
N GLN A 56 14.43 -5.34 -13.58
CA GLN A 56 15.53 -5.98 -14.30
C GLN A 56 16.90 -5.42 -13.90
#